data_AF-A0A077LJL1-F1
#
_entry.id   AF-A0A077LJL1-F1
#
_cell.length_a   1.000
_cell.length_b   1.000
_cell.length_c   1.000
_cell.angle_alpha   90.00
_cell.angle_beta   90.00
_cell.angle_gamma   90.00
#
_symmetry.space_group_name_H-M   'P 1'
#
loop_
_entity.id
_entity.type
_entity.pdbx_description
1 polymer ?
#
loop_
_entity_poly.entity_id
_entity_poly.type
_entity_poly.pdbx_seq_one_letter_code
_entity_poly.pdbx_strand_id
1 'polypeptide(L)'
;MLAYNQKSFLIVDDFSDFRSSVRSMLRELGVKEVDTADTGEQALKMCSEKRYDFVLHDFNLGDGRKNGQQVLEDLMTERLLSYESVFIMVTAENSQAMVMSALEWEPDGYLTKPFNRAGLAQRIEKMVQRKTLLKPIFQALDRGKPAEVLAACVNLAKQDPRLAPLCLRYKAAALRDLNQVEPLEALLNSIIADRPTPWAYGMLGSLLLKRGRTADAQGVYEQATKAFPMFPALFDGLADVLMARGETKRAQSVLETAVRLSPLAVRRQTMLGKLAMDNQDFESASRAYRQAVSQGQFSRFKNPETNLGLAHALINKGGDQGLDVRARAEINQALGDVAKEHANDEGLQVRARLMKAASLQHSDPETAAKLTEQAVARLDGMSQFLSADAAMVVASQLKQLGQEQAGAGVLKNTAEIYGDDPQVMKTLASLTDDPEILGANKAAIDLNVQGVRSYKAGQLSEAQELFRKALALQPKNISIALNLAQSLLHPGQSLSAEALQECRASLTMVGKMPETDARYPRYQKLKERAFGA
;
A
#
# COMPACT_ATOMS: atom_id res chain seq x y z
N MET A 1 -41.55 -10.11 8.16
CA MET A 1 -41.01 -10.64 6.89
C MET A 1 -40.32 -9.48 6.18
N LEU A 2 -39.02 -9.58 5.91
CA LEU A 2 -38.25 -8.49 5.29
C LEU A 2 -38.82 -8.17 3.90
N ALA A 3 -38.98 -6.88 3.58
CA ALA A 3 -39.45 -6.42 2.28
C ALA A 3 -38.31 -6.49 1.26
N TYR A 4 -38.00 -7.69 0.76
CA TYR A 4 -36.97 -7.92 -0.26
C TYR A 4 -37.32 -7.31 -1.62
N ASN A 5 -38.58 -6.91 -1.82
CA ASN A 5 -39.07 -6.33 -3.07
C ASN A 5 -38.45 -4.97 -3.44
N GLN A 6 -37.80 -4.30 -2.49
CA GLN A 6 -37.10 -3.02 -2.67
C GLN A 6 -35.57 -3.17 -2.68
N LYS A 7 -35.06 -4.40 -2.63
CA LYS A 7 -33.62 -4.67 -2.56
C LYS A 7 -33.06 -5.09 -3.92
N SER A 8 -31.94 -4.49 -4.31
CA SER A 8 -31.22 -4.81 -5.54
C SER A 8 -30.10 -5.81 -5.28
N PHE A 9 -30.05 -6.87 -6.10
CA PHE A 9 -29.05 -7.94 -6.00
C PHE A 9 -28.20 -8.00 -7.27
N LEU A 10 -26.91 -8.22 -7.10
CA LEU A 10 -25.98 -8.63 -8.15
C LEU A 10 -25.46 -10.03 -7.84
N ILE A 11 -25.60 -10.96 -8.79
CA ILE A 11 -25.01 -12.31 -8.73
C ILE A 11 -23.82 -12.35 -9.69
N VAL A 12 -22.63 -12.65 -9.19
CA VAL A 12 -21.40 -12.78 -9.98
C VAL A 12 -20.91 -14.20 -9.87
N ASP A 13 -20.91 -14.92 -10.98
CA ASP A 13 -20.50 -16.32 -11.06
C ASP A 13 -20.26 -16.66 -12.54
N ASP A 14 -19.30 -17.49 -12.90
CA ASP A 14 -19.04 -17.84 -14.29
C ASP A 14 -20.06 -18.86 -14.83
N PHE A 15 -20.66 -19.67 -13.95
CA PHE A 15 -21.57 -20.72 -14.34
C PHE A 15 -23.04 -20.25 -14.46
N SER A 16 -23.57 -20.26 -15.69
CA SER A 16 -24.91 -19.75 -16.03
C SER A 16 -26.05 -20.44 -15.27
N ASP A 17 -25.92 -21.74 -15.01
CA ASP A 17 -26.94 -22.53 -14.33
C ASP A 17 -26.99 -22.17 -12.85
N PHE A 18 -25.84 -21.91 -12.24
CA PHE A 18 -25.78 -21.42 -10.86
C PHE A 18 -26.40 -20.02 -10.76
N ARG A 19 -26.04 -19.08 -11.66
CA ARG A 19 -26.67 -17.75 -11.70
C ARG A 19 -28.20 -17.85 -11.84
N SER A 20 -28.68 -18.73 -12.71
CA SER A 20 -30.12 -18.94 -12.94
C SER A 20 -30.81 -19.55 -11.71
N SER A 21 -30.19 -20.53 -11.06
CA SER A 21 -30.69 -21.15 -9.83
C SER A 21 -30.79 -20.14 -8.68
N VAL A 22 -29.72 -19.38 -8.41
CA VAL A 22 -29.71 -18.35 -7.36
C VAL A 22 -30.72 -17.25 -7.66
N ARG A 23 -30.83 -16.82 -8.91
CA ARG A 23 -31.86 -15.86 -9.33
C ARG A 23 -33.27 -16.39 -9.07
N SER A 24 -33.56 -17.65 -9.37
CA SER A 24 -34.86 -18.27 -9.06
C SER A 24 -35.13 -18.27 -7.55
N MET A 25 -34.15 -18.68 -6.75
CA MET A 25 -34.27 -18.67 -5.29
C MET A 25 -34.56 -17.27 -4.74
N LEU A 26 -33.89 -16.23 -5.24
CA LEU A 26 -34.13 -14.84 -4.83
C LEU A 26 -35.52 -14.34 -5.27
N ARG A 27 -35.99 -14.72 -6.46
CA ARG A 27 -37.32 -14.37 -6.97
C ARG A 27 -38.42 -14.97 -6.11
N GLU A 28 -38.28 -16.23 -5.70
CA GLU A 28 -39.19 -16.90 -4.76
C GLU A 28 -39.19 -16.24 -3.37
N LEU A 29 -38.07 -15.64 -2.95
CA LEU A 29 -37.98 -14.84 -1.73
C LEU A 29 -38.59 -13.43 -1.89
N GLY A 30 -39.09 -13.09 -3.08
CA GLY A 30 -39.77 -11.83 -3.36
C GLY A 30 -38.87 -10.69 -3.86
N VAL A 31 -37.61 -10.98 -4.22
CA VAL A 31 -36.69 -9.99 -4.80
C VAL A 31 -37.12 -9.62 -6.22
N LYS A 32 -37.23 -8.33 -6.51
CA LYS A 32 -37.65 -7.82 -7.83
C LYS A 32 -36.49 -7.42 -8.76
N GLU A 33 -35.35 -7.05 -8.21
CA GLU A 33 -34.18 -6.64 -8.99
C GLU A 33 -33.03 -7.60 -8.74
N VAL A 34 -32.72 -8.41 -9.74
CA VAL A 34 -31.63 -9.37 -9.71
C VAL A 34 -30.88 -9.27 -11.03
N ASP A 35 -29.72 -8.64 -10.97
CA ASP A 35 -28.80 -8.51 -12.09
C ASP A 35 -27.70 -9.59 -11.97
N THR A 36 -27.07 -9.91 -13.09
CA THR A 36 -26.06 -10.98 -13.15
C THR A 36 -24.83 -10.54 -13.92
N ALA A 37 -23.65 -10.92 -13.45
CA ALA A 37 -22.38 -10.80 -14.16
C ALA A 37 -21.66 -12.15 -14.23
N ASP A 38 -20.88 -12.38 -15.27
CA ASP A 38 -20.07 -13.59 -15.46
C ASP A 38 -18.57 -13.37 -15.25
N THR A 39 -18.13 -12.12 -15.14
CA THR A 39 -16.73 -11.73 -14.95
C THR A 39 -16.60 -10.65 -13.87
N GLY A 40 -15.42 -10.57 -13.25
CA GLY A 40 -15.14 -9.59 -12.20
C GLY A 40 -15.17 -8.16 -12.73
N GLU A 41 -14.67 -7.92 -13.94
CA GLU A 41 -14.69 -6.61 -14.58
C GLU A 41 -16.11 -6.13 -14.88
N GLN A 42 -16.99 -7.04 -15.32
CA GLN A 42 -18.40 -6.70 -15.53
C GLN A 42 -19.06 -6.33 -14.19
N ALA A 43 -18.80 -7.09 -13.12
CA ALA A 43 -19.31 -6.78 -11.80
C ALA A 43 -18.87 -5.39 -11.30
N LEU A 44 -17.59 -5.05 -11.48
CA LEU A 44 -17.05 -3.73 -11.13
C LEU A 44 -17.73 -2.60 -11.92
N LYS A 45 -17.88 -2.78 -13.24
CA LYS A 45 -18.59 -1.81 -14.10
C LYS A 45 -20.04 -1.63 -13.66
N MET A 46 -20.74 -2.72 -13.36
CA MET A 46 -22.13 -2.65 -12.90
C MET A 46 -22.25 -1.93 -11.56
N CYS A 47 -21.32 -2.15 -10.63
CA CYS A 47 -21.28 -1.47 -9.34
C CYS A 47 -20.90 0.02 -9.43
N SER A 48 -20.21 0.45 -10.49
CA SER A 48 -19.93 1.87 -10.73
C SER A 48 -21.12 2.61 -11.35
N GLU A 49 -21.96 1.92 -12.12
CA GLU A 49 -23.17 2.46 -12.75
C GLU A 49 -24.40 2.39 -11.84
N LYS A 50 -24.49 1.35 -10.99
CA LYS A 50 -25.64 1.07 -10.13
C LYS A 50 -25.19 0.66 -8.72
N ARG A 51 -25.82 1.25 -7.70
CA ARG A 51 -25.62 0.83 -6.31
C ARG A 51 -26.46 -0.41 -6.00
N TYR A 52 -25.81 -1.48 -5.55
CA TYR A 52 -26.46 -2.71 -5.12
C TYR A 52 -26.58 -2.79 -3.60
N ASP A 53 -27.72 -3.27 -3.11
CA ASP A 53 -27.88 -3.64 -1.70
C ASP A 53 -27.12 -4.94 -1.38
N PHE A 54 -27.08 -5.88 -2.32
CA PHE A 54 -26.43 -7.18 -2.15
C PHE A 54 -25.56 -7.53 -3.34
N VAL A 55 -24.38 -8.06 -3.06
CA VAL A 55 -23.51 -8.69 -4.05
C VAL A 55 -23.20 -10.11 -3.58
N LEU A 56 -23.67 -11.11 -4.34
CA LEU A 56 -23.30 -12.51 -4.18
C LEU A 56 -22.20 -12.81 -5.20
N HIS A 57 -20.95 -12.90 -4.75
CA HIS A 57 -19.82 -13.00 -5.64
C HIS A 57 -19.11 -14.34 -5.47
N ASP A 58 -18.99 -15.11 -6.54
CA ASP A 58 -18.20 -16.33 -6.53
C ASP A 58 -16.71 -16.03 -6.37
N PHE A 59 -16.01 -16.84 -5.58
CA PHE A 59 -14.60 -16.61 -5.35
C PHE A 59 -13.80 -16.83 -6.63
N ASN A 60 -14.12 -17.87 -7.40
CA ASN A 60 -13.37 -18.24 -8.60
C ASN A 60 -14.25 -18.12 -9.85
N LEU A 61 -13.95 -17.16 -10.73
CA LEU A 61 -14.72 -16.91 -11.95
C LEU A 61 -14.19 -17.65 -13.19
N GLY A 62 -13.20 -18.55 -13.05
CA GLY A 62 -12.77 -19.47 -14.11
C GLY A 62 -12.09 -18.85 -15.34
N ASP A 63 -12.23 -17.54 -15.56
CA ASP A 63 -11.72 -16.76 -16.69
C ASP A 63 -10.22 -16.46 -16.62
N GLY A 64 -9.59 -16.81 -15.49
CA GLY A 64 -8.18 -16.57 -15.21
C GLY A 64 -7.83 -15.09 -14.99
N ARG A 65 -8.82 -14.22 -14.77
CA ARG A 65 -8.65 -12.77 -14.53
C ARG A 65 -8.81 -12.42 -13.05
N LYS A 66 -9.86 -11.67 -12.70
CA LYS A 66 -10.12 -11.21 -11.34
C LYS A 66 -10.91 -12.24 -10.53
N ASN A 67 -10.37 -12.63 -9.38
CA ASN A 67 -11.11 -13.44 -8.40
C ASN A 67 -11.98 -12.56 -7.48
N GLY A 68 -12.87 -13.20 -6.72
CA GLY A 68 -13.81 -12.48 -5.85
C GLY A 68 -13.15 -11.62 -4.77
N GLN A 69 -11.96 -12.00 -4.29
CA GLN A 69 -11.21 -11.17 -3.35
C GLN A 69 -10.73 -9.88 -4.02
N GLN A 70 -10.14 -9.96 -5.21
CA GLN A 70 -9.67 -8.80 -5.96
C GLN A 70 -10.82 -7.87 -6.34
N VAL A 71 -12.01 -8.41 -6.63
CA VAL A 71 -13.21 -7.60 -6.88
C VAL A 71 -13.68 -6.90 -5.61
N LEU A 72 -13.78 -7.62 -4.47
CA LEU A 72 -14.15 -7.00 -3.19
C LEU A 72 -13.19 -5.88 -2.82
N GLU A 73 -11.90 -6.13 -2.99
CA GLU A 73 -10.84 -5.13 -2.87
C GLU A 73 -11.21 -3.89 -3.70
N ASP A 74 -11.35 -4.02 -5.02
CA ASP A 74 -11.74 -2.98 -6.00
C ASP A 74 -12.96 -2.17 -5.55
N LEU A 75 -14.04 -2.84 -5.21
CA LEU A 75 -15.27 -2.22 -4.72
C LEU A 75 -15.06 -1.36 -3.45
N MET A 76 -14.22 -1.81 -2.52
CA MET A 76 -14.00 -1.13 -1.25
C MET A 76 -13.15 0.15 -1.38
N THR A 77 -12.04 0.11 -2.12
CA THR A 77 -11.16 1.28 -2.27
C THR A 77 -11.79 2.35 -3.16
N GLU A 78 -12.47 1.95 -4.24
CA GLU A 78 -13.17 2.87 -5.12
C GLU A 78 -14.52 3.34 -4.53
N ARG A 79 -14.88 2.83 -3.33
CA ARG A 79 -16.14 3.16 -2.63
C ARG A 79 -17.37 2.93 -3.50
N LEU A 80 -17.34 1.86 -4.29
CA LEU A 80 -18.44 1.43 -5.17
C LEU A 80 -19.55 0.68 -4.40
N LEU A 81 -19.29 0.27 -3.16
CA LEU A 81 -20.30 -0.21 -2.22
C LEU A 81 -20.53 0.77 -1.08
N SER A 82 -21.79 0.90 -0.66
CA SER A 82 -22.14 1.57 0.59
C SER A 82 -21.81 0.64 1.77
N TYR A 83 -21.52 1.21 2.93
CA TYR A 83 -21.40 0.41 4.16
C TYR A 83 -22.72 -0.28 4.56
N GLU A 84 -23.88 0.17 4.05
CA GLU A 84 -25.17 -0.52 4.21
C GLU A 84 -25.29 -1.76 3.30
N SER A 85 -24.54 -1.82 2.19
CA SER A 85 -24.55 -2.96 1.27
C SER A 85 -23.99 -4.21 1.94
N VAL A 86 -24.43 -5.38 1.48
CA VAL A 86 -23.99 -6.70 1.94
C VAL A 86 -23.21 -7.39 0.83
N PHE A 87 -21.93 -7.66 1.07
CA PHE A 87 -21.11 -8.46 0.18
C PHE A 87 -20.94 -9.88 0.74
N ILE A 88 -21.40 -10.88 0.00
CA ILE A 88 -21.27 -12.29 0.36
C ILE A 88 -20.32 -12.97 -0.62
N MET A 89 -19.23 -13.50 -0.09
CA MET A 89 -18.35 -14.37 -0.84
C MET A 89 -18.99 -15.76 -0.95
N VAL A 90 -19.24 -16.21 -2.16
CA VAL A 90 -19.73 -17.55 -2.47
C VAL A 90 -18.53 -18.39 -2.88
N THR A 91 -18.38 -19.60 -2.36
CA THR A 91 -17.22 -20.45 -2.71
C THR A 91 -17.56 -21.93 -2.66
N ALA A 92 -16.97 -22.72 -3.55
CA ALA A 92 -16.99 -24.19 -3.48
C ALA A 92 -15.88 -24.75 -2.57
N GLU A 93 -14.90 -23.91 -2.19
CA GLU A 93 -13.64 -24.35 -1.60
C GLU A 93 -13.64 -24.14 -0.08
N ASN A 94 -13.35 -25.21 0.67
CA ASN A 94 -13.20 -25.16 2.12
C ASN A 94 -11.72 -24.98 2.55
N SER A 95 -10.83 -24.61 1.63
CA SER A 95 -9.40 -24.55 1.95
C SER A 95 -9.10 -23.37 2.88
N GLN A 96 -8.34 -23.66 3.93
CA GLN A 96 -7.99 -22.67 4.96
C GLN A 96 -7.28 -21.46 4.36
N ALA A 97 -6.37 -21.67 3.40
CA ALA A 97 -5.61 -20.60 2.75
C ALA A 97 -6.50 -19.57 2.04
N MET A 98 -7.53 -20.03 1.31
CA MET A 98 -8.45 -19.12 0.61
C MET A 98 -9.39 -18.40 1.58
N VAL A 99 -9.90 -19.11 2.59
CA VAL A 99 -10.72 -18.49 3.64
C VAL A 99 -9.93 -17.40 4.36
N MET A 100 -8.68 -17.67 4.75
CA MET A 100 -7.85 -16.69 5.45
C MET A 100 -7.52 -15.48 4.58
N SER A 101 -7.17 -15.68 3.30
CA SER A 101 -6.92 -14.58 2.36
C SER A 101 -8.16 -13.70 2.17
N ALA A 102 -9.33 -14.32 2.01
CA ALA A 102 -10.58 -13.59 1.86
C ALA A 102 -10.98 -12.84 3.16
N LEU A 103 -10.65 -13.39 4.33
CA LEU A 103 -10.98 -12.78 5.63
C LEU A 103 -10.24 -11.46 5.87
N GLU A 104 -9.12 -11.22 5.19
CA GLU A 104 -8.33 -9.99 5.34
C GLU A 104 -9.11 -8.74 4.92
N TRP A 105 -10.04 -8.87 3.98
CA TRP A 105 -10.91 -7.78 3.52
C TRP A 105 -12.34 -7.85 4.10
N GLU A 106 -12.57 -8.78 5.03
CA GLU A 106 -13.78 -8.88 5.86
C GLU A 106 -15.10 -8.74 5.09
N PRO A 107 -15.44 -9.65 4.14
CA PRO A 107 -16.77 -9.67 3.57
C PRO A 107 -17.83 -9.84 4.66
N ASP A 108 -19.05 -9.36 4.41
CA ASP A 108 -20.15 -9.44 5.38
C ASP A 108 -20.53 -10.89 5.72
N GLY A 109 -20.27 -11.82 4.79
CA GLY A 109 -20.08 -13.21 5.13
C GLY A 109 -19.75 -14.13 3.97
N TYR A 110 -19.78 -15.43 4.26
CA TYR A 110 -19.43 -16.51 3.35
C TYR A 110 -20.59 -17.48 3.16
N LEU A 111 -20.70 -18.00 1.94
CA LEU A 111 -21.67 -19.01 1.57
C LEU A 111 -20.99 -20.15 0.81
N THR A 112 -20.98 -21.34 1.40
CA THR A 112 -20.38 -22.53 0.79
C THR A 112 -21.36 -23.20 -0.19
N LYS A 113 -20.90 -23.51 -1.40
CA LYS A 113 -21.66 -24.29 -2.39
C LYS A 113 -21.60 -25.79 -2.06
N PRO A 114 -22.67 -26.59 -2.30
CA PRO A 114 -24.01 -26.15 -2.71
C PRO A 114 -24.84 -25.65 -1.53
N PHE A 115 -25.81 -24.77 -1.79
CA PHE A 115 -26.78 -24.31 -0.81
C PHE A 115 -28.18 -24.27 -1.42
N ASN A 116 -29.20 -24.33 -0.56
CA ASN A 116 -30.60 -24.23 -0.96
C ASN A 116 -31.20 -22.88 -0.54
N ARG A 117 -32.45 -22.63 -0.95
CA ARG A 117 -33.18 -21.39 -0.68
C ARG A 117 -33.28 -21.07 0.82
N ALA A 118 -33.53 -22.06 1.66
CA ALA A 118 -33.66 -21.87 3.10
C ALA A 118 -32.32 -21.42 3.72
N GLY A 119 -31.22 -22.04 3.32
CA GLY A 119 -29.87 -21.65 3.75
C GLY A 119 -29.50 -20.23 3.29
N LEU A 120 -29.80 -19.88 2.03
CA LEU A 120 -29.58 -18.53 1.50
C LEU A 120 -30.41 -17.49 2.27
N ALA A 121 -31.71 -17.74 2.48
CA ALA A 121 -32.61 -16.85 3.18
C ALA A 121 -32.15 -16.58 4.62
N GLN A 122 -31.78 -17.64 5.36
CA GLN A 122 -31.30 -17.51 6.74
C GLN A 122 -30.04 -16.64 6.84
N ARG A 123 -29.11 -16.78 5.88
CA ARG A 123 -27.86 -16.02 5.84
C ARG A 123 -28.12 -14.54 5.54
N ILE A 124 -28.93 -14.26 4.52
CA ILE A 124 -29.33 -12.89 4.15
C ILE A 124 -30.05 -12.21 5.31
N GLU A 125 -31.04 -12.87 5.92
CA GLU A 125 -31.85 -12.29 7.00
C GLU A 125 -30.99 -11.83 8.18
N LYS A 126 -30.03 -12.67 8.61
CA LYS A 126 -29.10 -12.32 9.69
C LYS A 126 -28.25 -11.09 9.35
N MET A 127 -27.78 -10.98 8.11
CA MET A 127 -26.97 -9.84 7.67
C MET A 127 -27.79 -8.56 7.58
N VAL A 128 -29.01 -8.64 7.03
CA VAL A 128 -29.94 -7.50 6.97
C VAL A 128 -30.31 -7.00 8.34
N GLN A 129 -30.60 -7.91 9.28
CA GLN A 129 -30.90 -7.54 10.65
C GLN A 129 -29.74 -6.75 11.26
N ARG A 130 -28.50 -7.22 11.09
CA ARG A 130 -27.31 -6.53 11.56
C ARG A 130 -27.13 -5.16 10.88
N LYS A 131 -27.28 -5.09 9.55
CA LYS A 131 -27.16 -3.83 8.79
C LYS A 131 -28.19 -2.80 9.21
N THR A 132 -29.41 -3.24 9.45
CA THR A 132 -30.52 -2.39 9.93
C THR A 132 -30.24 -1.82 11.31
N LEU A 133 -29.78 -2.66 12.26
CA LEU A 133 -29.48 -2.23 13.63
C LEU A 133 -28.34 -1.19 13.69
N LEU A 134 -27.34 -1.33 12.81
CA LEU A 134 -26.16 -0.46 12.79
C LEU A 134 -26.25 0.64 11.73
N LYS A 135 -27.42 0.83 11.09
CA LYS A 135 -27.62 1.78 10.00
C LYS A 135 -27.10 3.20 10.28
N PRO A 136 -27.32 3.82 11.47
CA PRO A 136 -26.77 5.14 11.77
C PRO A 136 -25.23 5.20 11.69
N ILE A 137 -24.54 4.12 12.06
CA ILE A 137 -23.08 4.01 11.95
C ILE A 137 -22.67 3.97 10.47
N PHE A 138 -23.32 3.13 9.66
CA PHE A 138 -22.99 2.97 8.24
C PHE A 138 -23.22 4.23 7.42
N GLN A 139 -24.29 4.97 7.69
CA GLN A 139 -24.55 6.26 7.04
C GLN A 139 -23.52 7.32 7.40
N ALA A 140 -23.00 7.31 8.64
CA ALA A 140 -21.91 8.20 9.04
C ALA A 140 -20.57 7.81 8.38
N LEU A 141 -20.32 6.50 8.19
CA LEU A 141 -19.16 5.98 7.48
C LEU A 141 -19.19 6.35 5.98
N ASP A 142 -20.33 6.19 5.30
CA ASP A 142 -20.50 6.59 3.89
C ASP A 142 -20.22 8.08 3.69
N ARG A 143 -20.59 8.92 4.66
CA ARG A 143 -20.32 10.37 4.66
C ARG A 143 -18.88 10.73 5.03
N GLY A 144 -18.07 9.77 5.45
CA GLY A 144 -16.68 10.00 5.85
C GLY A 144 -16.53 10.85 7.11
N LYS A 145 -17.49 10.79 8.04
CA LYS A 145 -17.52 11.67 9.23
C LYS A 145 -17.29 10.87 10.52
N PRO A 146 -16.05 10.73 11.00
CA PRO A 146 -15.74 9.87 12.14
C PRO A 146 -16.36 10.37 13.47
N ALA A 147 -16.59 11.68 13.62
CA ALA A 147 -17.32 12.22 14.78
C ALA A 147 -18.77 11.74 14.84
N GLU A 148 -19.46 11.68 13.69
CA GLU A 148 -20.83 11.16 13.61
C GLU A 148 -20.87 9.64 13.86
N VAL A 149 -19.86 8.90 13.38
CA VAL A 149 -19.70 7.46 13.67
C VAL A 149 -19.58 7.22 15.18
N LEU A 150 -18.72 7.98 15.85
CA LEU A 150 -18.51 7.87 17.30
C LEU A 150 -19.81 8.17 18.06
N ALA A 151 -20.52 9.23 17.70
CA ALA A 151 -21.80 9.60 18.30
C ALA A 151 -22.87 8.51 18.08
N ALA A 152 -22.96 7.96 16.86
CA ALA A 152 -23.88 6.87 16.55
C ALA A 152 -23.60 5.61 17.38
N CYS A 153 -22.32 5.23 17.54
CA CYS A 153 -21.92 4.10 18.38
C CYS A 153 -22.35 4.29 19.84
N VAL A 154 -22.13 5.49 20.40
CA VAL A 154 -22.51 5.81 21.78
C VAL A 154 -24.02 5.80 21.95
N ASN A 155 -24.76 6.38 21.01
CA ASN A 155 -26.22 6.44 21.08
C ASN A 155 -26.86 5.05 20.97
N LEU A 156 -26.40 4.21 20.04
CA LEU A 156 -26.90 2.84 19.88
C LEU A 156 -26.61 2.00 21.13
N ALA A 157 -25.40 2.06 21.68
CA ALA A 157 -25.05 1.34 22.90
C ALA A 157 -25.84 1.81 24.13
N LYS A 158 -26.22 3.10 24.20
CA LYS A 158 -27.10 3.63 25.25
C LYS A 158 -28.55 3.18 25.10
N GLN A 159 -29.06 3.15 23.86
CA GLN A 159 -30.43 2.74 23.57
C GLN A 159 -30.66 1.25 23.81
N ASP A 160 -29.70 0.41 23.39
CA ASP A 160 -29.73 -1.03 23.65
C ASP A 160 -28.31 -1.52 23.99
N PRO A 161 -28.01 -1.78 25.29
CA PRO A 161 -26.71 -2.27 25.72
C PRO A 161 -26.25 -3.56 25.02
N ARG A 162 -27.18 -4.38 24.49
CA ARG A 162 -26.84 -5.59 23.73
C ARG A 162 -26.17 -5.30 22.40
N LEU A 163 -26.31 -4.08 21.87
CA LEU A 163 -25.64 -3.62 20.66
C LEU A 163 -24.23 -3.10 20.92
N ALA A 164 -23.84 -2.85 22.17
CA ALA A 164 -22.53 -2.30 22.50
C ALA A 164 -21.37 -3.12 21.91
N PRO A 165 -21.34 -4.48 22.00
CA PRO A 165 -20.28 -5.29 21.39
C PRO A 165 -20.17 -5.12 19.87
N LEU A 166 -21.29 -4.88 19.17
CA LEU A 166 -21.33 -4.67 17.72
C LEU A 166 -20.75 -3.32 17.31
N CYS A 167 -20.73 -2.35 18.23
CA CYS A 167 -20.26 -0.98 17.98
C CYS A 167 -18.76 -0.80 18.24
N LEU A 168 -18.12 -1.70 19.00
CA LEU A 168 -16.75 -1.54 19.51
C LEU A 168 -15.72 -1.24 18.42
N ARG A 169 -15.75 -2.01 17.32
CA ARG A 169 -14.79 -1.85 16.22
C ARG A 169 -14.96 -0.50 15.52
N TYR A 170 -16.21 -0.08 15.25
CA TYR A 170 -16.49 1.21 14.63
C TYR A 170 -16.14 2.38 15.54
N LYS A 171 -16.39 2.24 16.85
CA LYS A 171 -15.97 3.21 17.87
C LYS A 171 -14.45 3.36 17.88
N ALA A 172 -13.70 2.25 17.91
CA ALA A 172 -12.24 2.26 17.89
C ALA A 172 -11.70 2.91 16.60
N ALA A 173 -12.25 2.57 15.43
CA ALA A 173 -11.87 3.18 14.16
C ALA A 173 -12.13 4.70 14.16
N ALA A 174 -13.30 5.14 14.65
CA ALA A 174 -13.63 6.55 14.75
C ALA A 174 -12.69 7.31 15.70
N LEU A 175 -12.35 6.74 16.85
CA LEU A 175 -11.38 7.35 17.79
C LEU A 175 -10.00 7.50 17.16
N ARG A 176 -9.54 6.47 16.42
CA ARG A 176 -8.28 6.54 15.66
C ARG A 176 -8.32 7.66 14.63
N ASP A 177 -9.39 7.76 13.85
CA ASP A 177 -9.52 8.73 12.75
C ASP A 177 -9.70 10.17 13.28
N LEU A 178 -10.21 10.33 14.50
CA LEU A 178 -10.26 11.60 15.25
C LEU A 178 -8.96 11.93 16.01
N ASN A 179 -7.95 11.06 15.93
CA ASN A 179 -6.70 11.17 16.70
C ASN A 179 -6.92 11.27 18.22
N GLN A 180 -7.97 10.62 18.74
CA GLN A 180 -8.24 10.52 20.18
C GLN A 180 -7.50 9.30 20.75
N VAL A 181 -6.19 9.47 20.97
CA VAL A 181 -5.25 8.39 21.31
C VAL A 181 -5.57 7.75 22.67
N GLU A 182 -5.75 8.54 23.71
CA GLU A 182 -5.94 8.05 25.07
C GLU A 182 -7.27 7.31 25.24
N PRO A 183 -8.43 7.82 24.73
CA PRO A 183 -9.67 7.06 24.72
C PRO A 183 -9.60 5.78 23.89
N LEU A 184 -8.85 5.78 22.78
CA LEU A 184 -8.65 4.61 21.94
C LEU A 184 -7.86 3.53 22.68
N GLU A 185 -6.73 3.89 23.28
CA GLU A 185 -5.89 2.95 24.03
C GLU A 185 -6.67 2.34 25.21
N ALA A 186 -7.41 3.15 25.97
CA ALA A 186 -8.26 2.68 27.06
C ALA A 186 -9.35 1.71 26.59
N LEU A 187 -10.02 2.02 25.47
CA LEU A 187 -11.03 1.14 24.87
C LEU A 187 -10.42 -0.20 24.45
N LEU A 188 -9.27 -0.18 23.77
CA LEU A 188 -8.61 -1.41 23.29
C LEU A 188 -8.15 -2.30 24.44
N ASN A 189 -7.56 -1.71 25.49
CA ASN A 189 -7.18 -2.43 26.70
C ASN A 189 -8.40 -3.07 27.39
N SER A 190 -9.52 -2.34 27.49
CA SER A 190 -10.77 -2.89 28.03
C SER A 190 -11.29 -4.08 27.22
N ILE A 191 -11.24 -4.01 25.89
CA ILE A 191 -11.67 -5.12 25.02
C ILE A 191 -10.76 -6.34 25.22
N ILE A 192 -9.45 -6.13 25.29
CA ILE A 192 -8.48 -7.21 25.49
C ILE A 192 -8.63 -7.87 26.85
N ALA A 193 -8.94 -7.10 27.90
CA ALA A 193 -9.13 -7.62 29.25
C ALA A 193 -10.44 -8.42 29.44
N ASP A 194 -11.52 -8.03 28.78
CA ASP A 194 -12.83 -8.69 28.91
C ASP A 194 -12.99 -9.84 27.91
N ARG A 195 -13.03 -9.52 26.62
CA ARG A 195 -13.19 -10.49 25.53
C ARG A 195 -12.19 -10.19 24.41
N PRO A 196 -10.95 -10.69 24.53
CA PRO A 196 -9.92 -10.38 23.56
C PRO A 196 -10.33 -10.75 22.14
N THR A 197 -10.03 -9.87 21.19
CA THR A 197 -10.27 -10.07 19.76
C THR A 197 -9.00 -9.77 18.97
N PRO A 198 -8.73 -10.49 17.86
CA PRO A 198 -7.55 -10.26 17.04
C PRO A 198 -7.42 -8.81 16.58
N TRP A 199 -8.52 -8.19 16.13
CA TRP A 199 -8.49 -6.81 15.63
C TRP A 199 -8.14 -5.81 16.73
N ALA A 200 -8.53 -6.04 17.99
CA ALA A 200 -8.20 -5.15 19.09
C ALA A 200 -6.69 -5.19 19.41
N TYR A 201 -6.09 -6.39 19.43
CA TYR A 201 -4.63 -6.53 19.53
C TYR A 201 -3.91 -5.83 18.37
N GLY A 202 -4.37 -6.06 17.13
CA GLY A 202 -3.79 -5.44 15.95
C GLY A 202 -3.84 -3.90 16.00
N MET A 203 -4.97 -3.33 16.44
CA MET A 203 -5.11 -1.88 16.61
C MET A 203 -4.24 -1.34 17.75
N LEU A 204 -4.16 -2.03 18.89
CA LEU A 204 -3.36 -1.58 20.04
C LEU A 204 -1.86 -1.62 19.72
N GLY A 205 -1.38 -2.73 19.16
CA GLY A 205 0.03 -2.86 18.77
C GLY A 205 0.44 -1.79 17.76
N SER A 206 -0.39 -1.54 16.75
CA SER A 206 -0.14 -0.47 15.76
C SER A 206 -0.14 0.92 16.39
N LEU A 207 -1.06 1.19 17.34
CA LEU A 207 -1.11 2.45 18.07
C LEU A 207 0.17 2.69 18.88
N LEU A 208 0.62 1.68 19.63
CA LEU A 208 1.83 1.73 20.44
C LEU A 208 3.09 1.92 19.60
N LEU A 209 3.20 1.21 18.47
CA LEU A 209 4.32 1.36 17.54
C LEU A 209 4.39 2.78 16.98
N LYS A 210 3.26 3.35 16.55
CA LYS A 210 3.17 4.75 16.08
C LYS A 210 3.55 5.78 17.15
N ARG A 211 3.38 5.43 18.43
CA ARG A 211 3.77 6.25 19.58
C ARG A 211 5.24 6.07 19.99
N GLY A 212 6.01 5.25 19.26
CA GLY A 212 7.39 4.91 19.60
C GLY A 212 7.52 3.97 20.81
N ARG A 213 6.40 3.43 21.33
CA ARG A 213 6.38 2.43 22.41
C ARG A 213 6.59 1.03 21.85
N THR A 214 7.71 0.85 21.16
CA THR A 214 8.03 -0.34 20.37
C THR A 214 8.11 -1.61 21.22
N ALA A 215 8.62 -1.51 22.45
CA ALA A 215 8.68 -2.65 23.38
C ALA A 215 7.27 -3.12 23.81
N ASP A 216 6.38 -2.17 24.13
CA ASP A 216 5.00 -2.48 24.51
C ASP A 216 4.24 -3.09 23.31
N ALA A 217 4.42 -2.52 22.11
CA ALA A 217 3.85 -3.04 20.88
C ALA A 217 4.27 -4.50 20.63
N GLN A 218 5.55 -4.83 20.87
CA GLN A 218 6.04 -6.19 20.75
C GLN A 218 5.32 -7.13 21.73
N GLY A 219 5.23 -6.74 23.01
CA GLY A 219 4.53 -7.55 24.01
C GLY A 219 3.07 -7.83 23.63
N VAL A 220 2.37 -6.82 23.12
CA VAL A 220 0.99 -6.93 22.63
C VAL A 220 0.91 -7.92 21.46
N TYR A 221 1.77 -7.82 20.45
CA TYR A 221 1.73 -8.73 19.30
C TYR A 221 2.21 -10.16 19.63
N GLU A 222 3.19 -10.33 20.52
CA GLU A 222 3.62 -11.65 20.99
C GLU A 222 2.51 -12.36 21.78
N GLN A 223 1.74 -11.63 22.58
CA GLN A 223 0.54 -12.17 23.22
C GLN A 223 -0.54 -12.50 22.17
N ALA A 224 -0.75 -11.61 21.20
CA ALA A 224 -1.78 -11.75 20.17
C ALA A 224 -1.55 -12.99 19.29
N THR A 225 -0.32 -13.18 18.80
CA THR A 225 0.04 -14.32 17.93
C THR A 225 -0.07 -15.67 18.64
N LYS A 226 0.11 -15.71 19.96
CA LYS A 226 -0.15 -16.91 20.78
C LYS A 226 -1.64 -17.16 20.98
N ALA A 227 -2.41 -16.11 21.28
CA ALA A 227 -3.86 -16.21 21.50
C ALA A 227 -4.63 -16.52 20.21
N PHE A 228 -4.13 -16.06 19.07
CA PHE A 228 -4.80 -16.09 17.77
C PHE A 228 -3.85 -16.55 16.66
N PRO A 229 -3.36 -17.81 16.69
CA PRO A 229 -2.34 -18.30 15.78
C PRO A 229 -2.80 -18.40 14.32
N MET A 230 -4.09 -18.24 14.06
CA MET A 230 -4.72 -18.35 12.75
C MET A 230 -4.98 -16.99 12.08
N PHE A 231 -4.44 -15.90 12.63
CA PHE A 231 -4.69 -14.53 12.14
C PHE A 231 -3.40 -13.89 11.60
N PRO A 232 -3.14 -14.00 10.28
CA PRO A 232 -1.90 -13.52 9.63
C PRO A 232 -1.58 -12.05 9.93
N ALA A 233 -2.60 -11.18 9.99
CA ALA A 233 -2.43 -9.75 10.26
C ALA A 233 -1.72 -9.43 11.59
N LEU A 234 -1.79 -10.33 12.58
CA LEU A 234 -1.07 -10.17 13.84
C LEU A 234 0.43 -10.45 13.70
N PHE A 235 0.79 -11.40 12.83
CA PHE A 235 2.18 -11.67 12.48
C PHE A 235 2.75 -10.55 11.62
N ASP A 236 1.97 -9.97 10.71
CA ASP A 236 2.36 -8.78 9.94
C ASP A 236 2.74 -7.63 10.89
N GLY A 237 1.88 -7.34 11.89
CA GLY A 237 2.17 -6.31 12.88
C GLY A 237 3.37 -6.63 13.79
N LEU A 238 3.58 -7.89 14.16
CA LEU A 238 4.80 -8.30 14.89
C LEU A 238 6.06 -8.10 14.04
N ALA A 239 6.01 -8.42 12.74
CA ALA A 239 7.11 -8.19 11.83
C ALA A 239 7.45 -6.71 11.71
N ASP A 240 6.45 -5.83 11.60
CA ASP A 240 6.64 -4.36 11.60
C ASP A 240 7.38 -3.88 12.86
N VAL A 241 6.99 -4.39 14.04
CA VAL A 241 7.66 -4.06 15.30
C VAL A 241 9.11 -4.56 15.33
N LEU A 242 9.36 -5.79 14.87
CA LEU A 242 10.70 -6.37 14.83
C LEU A 242 11.61 -5.62 13.83
N MET A 243 11.07 -5.22 12.68
CA MET A 243 11.78 -4.37 11.72
C MET A 243 12.16 -3.01 12.34
N ALA A 244 11.23 -2.38 13.07
CA ALA A 244 11.51 -1.12 13.78
C ALA A 244 12.60 -1.26 14.86
N ARG A 245 12.82 -2.46 15.40
CA ARG A 245 13.90 -2.80 16.32
C ARG A 245 15.21 -3.22 15.63
N GLY A 246 15.23 -3.33 14.31
CA GLY A 246 16.36 -3.84 13.54
C GLY A 246 16.53 -5.37 13.61
N GLU A 247 15.55 -6.10 14.13
CA GLU A 247 15.57 -7.57 14.26
C GLU A 247 15.08 -8.25 12.97
N THR A 248 15.70 -7.90 11.83
CA THR A 248 15.22 -8.22 10.47
C THR A 248 15.10 -9.72 10.18
N LYS A 249 16.02 -10.56 10.70
CA LYS A 249 15.96 -12.02 10.54
C LYS A 249 14.77 -12.64 11.29
N ARG A 250 14.46 -12.15 12.50
CA ARG A 250 13.27 -12.60 13.24
C ARG A 250 12.00 -12.12 12.55
N ALA A 251 11.98 -10.88 12.06
CA ALA A 251 10.86 -10.34 11.29
C ALA A 251 10.57 -11.21 10.04
N GLN A 252 11.60 -11.68 9.33
CA GLN A 252 11.43 -12.57 8.18
C GLN A 252 10.77 -13.89 8.59
N SER A 253 11.25 -14.56 9.63
CA SER A 253 10.66 -15.82 10.11
C SER A 253 9.18 -15.68 10.52
N VAL A 254 8.84 -14.52 11.11
CA VAL A 254 7.44 -14.18 11.44
C VAL A 254 6.60 -14.00 10.16
N LEU A 255 7.09 -13.28 9.16
CA LEU A 255 6.40 -13.13 7.87
C LEU A 255 6.26 -14.45 7.10
N GLU A 256 7.26 -15.32 7.13
CA GLU A 256 7.16 -16.65 6.54
C GLU A 256 6.03 -17.46 7.18
N THR A 257 5.83 -17.32 8.49
CA THR A 257 4.69 -17.93 9.19
C THR A 257 3.37 -17.35 8.72
N ALA A 258 3.28 -16.02 8.59
CA ALA A 258 2.10 -15.34 8.10
C ALA A 258 1.74 -15.76 6.65
N VAL A 259 2.75 -15.89 5.78
CA VAL A 259 2.59 -16.35 4.39
C VAL A 259 2.15 -17.81 4.31
N ARG A 260 2.61 -18.70 5.20
CA ARG A 260 2.10 -20.08 5.26
C ARG A 260 0.61 -20.15 5.58
N LEU A 261 0.10 -19.21 6.38
CA LEU A 261 -1.31 -19.14 6.74
C LEU A 261 -2.17 -18.51 5.63
N SER A 262 -1.67 -17.46 4.98
CA SER A 262 -2.35 -16.75 3.89
C SER A 262 -1.37 -16.49 2.73
N PRO A 263 -1.18 -17.50 1.85
CA PRO A 263 -0.18 -17.46 0.77
C PRO A 263 -0.59 -16.58 -0.41
N LEU A 264 -1.86 -16.19 -0.53
CA LEU A 264 -2.40 -15.46 -1.67
C LEU A 264 -2.36 -13.94 -1.51
N ALA A 265 -2.06 -13.42 -0.31
CA ALA A 265 -2.04 -11.99 -0.08
C ALA A 265 -0.81 -11.32 -0.70
N VAL A 266 -1.03 -10.63 -1.82
CA VAL A 266 0.01 -9.96 -2.63
C VAL A 266 0.91 -9.07 -1.77
N ARG A 267 0.31 -8.20 -0.93
CA ARG A 267 1.06 -7.25 -0.09
C ARG A 267 2.01 -7.95 0.88
N ARG A 268 1.57 -9.04 1.52
CA ARG A 268 2.39 -9.80 2.46
C ARG A 268 3.52 -10.53 1.76
N GLN A 269 3.26 -11.08 0.58
CA GLN A 269 4.29 -11.69 -0.26
C GLN A 269 5.33 -10.65 -0.69
N THR A 270 4.92 -9.44 -1.07
CA THR A 270 5.85 -8.34 -1.38
C THR A 270 6.68 -7.93 -0.17
N MET A 271 6.07 -7.83 1.03
CA MET A 271 6.79 -7.53 2.27
C MET A 271 7.84 -8.60 2.60
N LEU A 272 7.48 -9.88 2.49
CA LEU A 272 8.41 -10.98 2.68
C LEU A 272 9.54 -10.94 1.63
N GLY A 273 9.21 -10.69 0.36
CA GLY A 273 10.17 -10.55 -0.72
C GLY A 273 11.21 -9.46 -0.46
N LYS A 274 10.76 -8.27 -0.04
CA LYS A 274 11.66 -7.16 0.31
C LYS A 274 12.56 -7.50 1.49
N LEU A 275 11.97 -7.97 2.58
CA LEU A 275 12.74 -8.29 3.79
C LEU A 275 13.73 -9.45 3.58
N ALA A 276 13.35 -10.46 2.80
CA ALA A 276 14.24 -11.56 2.44
C ALA A 276 15.40 -11.09 1.56
N MET A 277 15.17 -10.15 0.62
CA MET A 277 16.26 -9.50 -0.13
C MET A 277 17.21 -8.76 0.79
N ASP A 278 16.69 -7.97 1.72
CA ASP A 278 17.51 -7.19 2.67
C ASP A 278 18.35 -8.12 3.57
N ASN A 279 17.81 -9.30 3.91
CA ASN A 279 18.51 -10.34 4.66
C ASN A 279 19.40 -11.25 3.78
N GLN A 280 19.50 -10.99 2.47
CA GLN A 280 20.23 -11.80 1.48
C GLN A 280 19.75 -13.25 1.34
N ASP A 281 18.51 -13.55 1.75
CA ASP A 281 17.83 -14.83 1.46
C ASP A 281 17.13 -14.75 0.10
N PHE A 282 17.93 -14.87 -0.96
CA PHE A 282 17.45 -14.75 -2.34
C PHE A 282 16.49 -15.88 -2.75
N GLU A 283 16.56 -17.04 -2.08
CA GLU A 283 15.64 -18.15 -2.28
C GLU A 283 14.24 -17.80 -1.81
N SER A 284 14.11 -17.37 -0.56
CA SER A 284 12.81 -16.93 -0.01
C SER A 284 12.30 -15.69 -0.73
N ALA A 285 13.18 -14.74 -1.06
CA ALA A 285 12.81 -13.55 -1.83
C ALA A 285 12.21 -13.90 -3.19
N SER A 286 12.89 -14.74 -3.98
CA SER A 286 12.40 -15.10 -5.33
C SER A 286 11.08 -15.86 -5.28
N ARG A 287 10.87 -16.74 -4.28
CA ARG A 287 9.58 -17.42 -4.07
C ARG A 287 8.46 -16.44 -3.72
N ALA A 288 8.70 -15.53 -2.79
CA ALA A 288 7.71 -14.56 -2.34
C ALA A 288 7.34 -13.58 -3.46
N TYR A 289 8.33 -13.01 -4.16
CA TYR A 289 8.06 -12.13 -5.31
C TYR A 289 7.36 -12.87 -6.45
N ARG A 290 7.72 -14.12 -6.75
CA ARG A 290 7.02 -14.91 -7.79
C ARG A 290 5.54 -15.08 -7.46
N GLN A 291 5.23 -15.37 -6.20
CA GLN A 291 3.84 -15.46 -5.75
C GLN A 291 3.13 -14.10 -5.84
N ALA A 292 3.80 -13.02 -5.43
CA ALA A 292 3.25 -11.66 -5.52
C ALA A 292 2.98 -11.23 -6.97
N VAL A 293 3.87 -11.52 -7.93
CA VAL A 293 3.65 -11.26 -9.37
C VAL A 293 2.46 -12.05 -9.88
N SER A 294 2.43 -13.37 -9.60
CA SER A 294 1.35 -14.25 -10.06
C SER A 294 -0.03 -13.84 -9.54
N GLN A 295 -0.15 -13.58 -8.23
CA GLN A 295 -1.41 -13.15 -7.62
C GLN A 295 -1.75 -11.68 -7.93
N GLY A 296 -0.72 -10.88 -8.23
CA GLY A 296 -0.83 -9.46 -8.51
C GLY A 296 -1.38 -9.13 -9.90
N GLN A 297 -1.19 -10.02 -10.89
CA GLN A 297 -1.36 -9.75 -12.32
C GLN A 297 -2.66 -9.05 -12.72
N PHE A 298 -3.78 -9.41 -12.10
CA PHE A 298 -5.11 -8.82 -12.36
C PHE A 298 -5.67 -8.06 -11.14
N SER A 299 -4.89 -7.95 -10.08
CA SER A 299 -5.24 -7.15 -8.92
C SER A 299 -4.78 -5.70 -9.11
N ARG A 300 -5.39 -4.78 -8.36
CA ARG A 300 -4.83 -3.43 -8.15
C ARG A 300 -3.41 -3.40 -7.58
N PHE A 301 -2.94 -4.50 -7.00
CA PHE A 301 -1.61 -4.62 -6.40
C PHE A 301 -0.56 -5.04 -7.41
N LYS A 302 -0.92 -5.15 -8.70
CA LYS A 302 0.05 -5.24 -9.77
C LYS A 302 0.99 -4.04 -9.66
N ASN A 303 2.27 -4.32 -9.45
CA ASN A 303 3.26 -3.31 -9.20
C ASN A 303 4.56 -3.68 -9.93
N PRO A 304 5.12 -2.79 -10.77
CA PRO A 304 6.40 -3.05 -11.45
C PRO A 304 7.54 -3.33 -10.46
N GLU A 305 7.50 -2.78 -9.25
CA GLU A 305 8.49 -3.05 -8.20
C GLU A 305 8.54 -4.53 -7.81
N THR A 306 7.42 -5.24 -7.84
CA THR A 306 7.38 -6.68 -7.56
C THR A 306 8.08 -7.48 -8.66
N ASN A 307 7.93 -7.07 -9.93
CA ASN A 307 8.61 -7.69 -11.07
C ASN A 307 10.12 -7.42 -11.04
N LEU A 308 10.51 -6.17 -10.76
CA LEU A 308 11.91 -5.80 -10.56
C LEU A 308 12.52 -6.54 -9.37
N GLY A 309 11.78 -6.67 -8.26
CA GLY A 309 12.16 -7.46 -7.09
C GLY A 309 12.37 -8.94 -7.40
N LEU A 310 11.49 -9.55 -8.19
CA LEU A 310 11.65 -10.94 -8.67
C LEU A 310 12.92 -11.09 -9.51
N ALA A 311 13.12 -10.22 -10.50
CA ALA A 311 14.31 -10.27 -11.35
C ALA A 311 15.59 -10.10 -10.52
N HIS A 312 15.59 -9.14 -9.59
CA HIS A 312 16.73 -8.88 -8.71
C HIS A 312 17.04 -10.07 -7.79
N ALA A 313 16.03 -10.71 -7.21
CA ALA A 313 16.20 -11.90 -6.39
C ALA A 313 16.76 -13.07 -7.19
N LEU A 314 16.29 -13.29 -8.42
CA LEU A 314 16.80 -14.36 -9.29
C LEU A 314 18.25 -14.12 -9.72
N ILE A 315 18.61 -12.88 -10.07
CA ILE A 315 19.98 -12.49 -10.43
C ILE A 315 20.94 -12.79 -9.26
N ASN A 316 20.62 -12.31 -8.05
CA ASN A 316 21.48 -12.54 -6.88
C ASN A 316 21.52 -14.01 -6.44
N LYS A 317 20.41 -14.75 -6.60
CA LYS A 317 20.39 -16.20 -6.35
C LYS A 317 21.35 -16.96 -7.27
N GLY A 318 21.46 -16.56 -8.54
CA GLY A 318 22.39 -17.17 -9.50
C GLY A 318 23.86 -16.94 -9.12
N GLY A 319 24.17 -15.76 -8.56
CA GLY A 319 25.52 -15.37 -8.15
C GLY A 319 26.56 -15.67 -9.25
N ASP A 320 27.75 -16.10 -8.83
CA ASP A 320 28.85 -16.43 -9.74
C ASP A 320 28.60 -17.70 -10.57
N GLN A 321 27.65 -18.55 -10.16
CA GLN A 321 27.30 -19.78 -10.88
C GLN A 321 26.51 -19.47 -12.17
N GLY A 322 25.98 -18.25 -12.28
CA GLY A 322 25.13 -17.82 -13.38
C GLY A 322 23.70 -18.33 -13.26
N LEU A 323 22.86 -17.91 -14.21
CA LEU A 323 21.43 -18.19 -14.19
C LEU A 323 21.08 -19.47 -14.95
N ASP A 324 20.22 -20.31 -14.37
CA ASP A 324 19.60 -21.43 -15.09
C ASP A 324 18.59 -20.95 -16.16
N VAL A 325 18.19 -21.85 -17.05
CA VAL A 325 17.30 -21.53 -18.19
C VAL A 325 15.95 -20.98 -17.71
N ARG A 326 15.42 -21.51 -16.61
CA ARG A 326 14.12 -21.10 -16.07
C ARG A 326 14.21 -19.71 -15.45
N ALA A 327 15.24 -19.44 -14.65
CA ALA A 327 15.50 -18.13 -14.06
C ALA A 327 15.68 -17.06 -15.14
N ARG A 328 16.42 -17.35 -16.22
CA ARG A 328 16.57 -16.43 -17.36
C ARG A 328 15.22 -16.13 -18.03
N ALA A 329 14.39 -17.15 -18.25
CA ALA A 329 13.06 -16.96 -18.84
C ALA A 329 12.16 -16.11 -17.93
N GLU A 330 12.14 -16.39 -16.62
CA GLU A 330 11.37 -15.63 -15.64
C GLU A 330 11.83 -14.16 -15.56
N ILE A 331 13.15 -13.89 -15.54
CA ILE A 331 13.70 -12.53 -15.59
C ILE A 331 13.28 -11.81 -16.87
N ASN A 332 13.40 -12.46 -18.02
CA ASN A 332 13.03 -11.86 -19.31
C ASN A 332 11.55 -11.49 -19.37
N GLN A 333 10.68 -12.36 -18.86
CA GLN A 333 9.25 -12.08 -18.78
C GLN A 333 8.98 -10.89 -17.85
N ALA A 334 9.48 -10.93 -16.61
CA ALA A 334 9.23 -9.88 -15.62
C ALA A 334 9.74 -8.50 -16.10
N LEU A 335 10.94 -8.43 -16.67
CA LEU A 335 11.50 -7.19 -17.18
C LEU A 335 10.81 -6.73 -18.48
N GLY A 336 10.39 -7.67 -19.32
CA GLY A 336 9.61 -7.38 -20.54
C GLY A 336 8.25 -6.78 -20.22
N ASP A 337 7.56 -7.31 -19.21
CA ASP A 337 6.27 -6.79 -18.74
C ASP A 337 6.43 -5.37 -18.19
N VAL A 338 7.45 -5.11 -17.35
CA VAL A 338 7.75 -3.75 -16.86
C VAL A 338 8.03 -2.80 -18.03
N ALA A 339 8.88 -3.22 -18.98
CA ALA A 339 9.26 -2.36 -20.10
C ALA A 339 8.08 -2.02 -21.02
N LYS A 340 7.18 -2.99 -21.27
CA LYS A 340 6.02 -2.84 -22.15
C LYS A 340 4.91 -2.01 -21.50
N GLU A 341 4.61 -2.28 -20.24
CA GLU A 341 3.48 -1.65 -19.54
C GLU A 341 3.82 -0.25 -19.03
N HIS A 342 5.10 0.03 -18.79
CA HIS A 342 5.59 1.32 -18.28
C HIS A 342 6.58 1.99 -19.25
N ALA A 343 6.24 2.02 -20.54
CA ALA A 343 7.10 2.57 -21.60
C ALA A 343 7.51 4.05 -21.38
N ASN A 344 6.64 4.84 -20.74
CA ASN A 344 6.84 6.27 -20.49
C ASN A 344 7.54 6.58 -19.16
N ASP A 345 7.77 5.59 -18.30
CA ASP A 345 8.45 5.80 -17.02
C ASP A 345 9.97 5.65 -17.22
N GLU A 346 10.67 6.78 -17.30
CA GLU A 346 12.10 6.80 -17.61
C GLU A 346 12.93 6.00 -16.59
N GLY A 347 12.55 6.07 -15.30
CA GLY A 347 13.25 5.41 -14.21
C GLY A 347 13.09 3.89 -14.25
N LEU A 348 11.86 3.41 -14.48
CA LEU A 348 11.61 1.97 -14.66
C LEU A 348 12.33 1.42 -15.89
N GLN A 349 12.38 2.19 -16.99
CA GLN A 349 13.10 1.78 -18.20
C GLN A 349 14.62 1.65 -17.98
N VAL A 350 15.23 2.55 -17.20
CA VAL A 350 16.65 2.45 -16.83
C VAL A 350 16.87 1.22 -15.95
N ARG A 351 16.07 1.05 -14.89
CA ARG A 351 16.20 -0.04 -13.93
C ARG A 351 16.00 -1.41 -14.56
N ALA A 352 14.99 -1.57 -15.41
CA ALA A 352 14.74 -2.81 -16.13
C ALA A 352 15.91 -3.15 -17.07
N ARG A 353 16.51 -2.15 -17.73
CA ARG A 353 17.67 -2.34 -18.60
C ARG A 353 18.93 -2.72 -17.82
N LEU A 354 19.19 -2.09 -16.67
CA LEU A 354 20.31 -2.46 -15.80
C LEU A 354 20.16 -3.89 -15.25
N MET A 355 18.95 -4.27 -14.81
CA MET A 355 18.68 -5.65 -14.40
C MET A 355 18.88 -6.64 -15.54
N LYS A 356 18.47 -6.27 -16.77
CA LYS A 356 18.69 -7.10 -17.95
C LYS A 356 20.19 -7.26 -18.24
N ALA A 357 20.98 -6.18 -18.15
CA ALA A 357 22.42 -6.23 -18.29
C ALA A 357 23.07 -7.15 -17.24
N ALA A 358 22.70 -7.00 -15.96
CA ALA A 358 23.19 -7.84 -14.87
C ALA A 358 22.87 -9.32 -15.09
N SER A 359 21.66 -9.65 -15.59
CA SER A 359 21.30 -11.04 -15.91
C SER A 359 22.15 -11.68 -17.02
N LEU A 360 22.82 -10.86 -17.86
CA LEU A 360 23.63 -11.33 -18.98
C LEU A 360 25.13 -11.29 -18.68
N GLN A 361 25.57 -10.72 -17.56
CA GLN A 361 26.97 -10.45 -17.26
C GLN A 361 27.88 -11.67 -17.41
N HIS A 362 27.41 -12.86 -17.04
CA HIS A 362 28.17 -14.11 -17.16
C HIS A 362 27.97 -14.85 -18.49
N SER A 363 26.81 -14.68 -19.16
CA SER A 363 26.46 -15.47 -20.35
C SER A 363 26.69 -14.75 -21.68
N ASP A 364 26.58 -13.43 -21.67
CA ASP A 364 26.75 -12.56 -22.85
C ASP A 364 27.26 -11.18 -22.38
N PRO A 365 28.55 -11.07 -22.03
CA PRO A 365 29.14 -9.85 -21.48
C PRO A 365 29.10 -8.66 -22.45
N GLU A 366 29.15 -8.93 -23.77
CA GLU A 366 29.13 -7.88 -24.80
C GLU A 366 27.76 -7.19 -24.84
N THR A 367 26.68 -7.97 -24.87
CA THR A 367 25.33 -7.42 -24.76
C THR A 367 25.10 -6.75 -23.41
N ALA A 368 25.63 -7.32 -22.31
CA ALA A 368 25.53 -6.70 -20.99
C ALA A 368 26.20 -5.31 -20.95
N ALA A 369 27.40 -5.16 -21.50
CA ALA A 369 28.11 -3.90 -21.59
C ALA A 369 27.33 -2.86 -22.40
N LYS A 370 26.83 -3.25 -23.57
CA LYS A 370 26.01 -2.38 -24.44
C LYS A 370 24.73 -1.91 -23.74
N LEU A 371 24.03 -2.80 -23.05
CA LEU A 371 22.82 -2.44 -22.30
C LEU A 371 23.14 -1.51 -21.12
N THR A 372 24.28 -1.71 -20.47
CA THR A 372 24.74 -0.86 -19.36
C THR A 372 25.03 0.56 -19.87
N GLU A 373 25.77 0.71 -20.96
CA GLU A 373 26.07 2.01 -21.58
C GLU A 373 24.77 2.75 -21.97
N GLN A 374 23.84 2.05 -22.61
CA GLN A 374 22.52 2.60 -22.94
C GLN A 374 21.73 3.04 -21.71
N ALA A 375 21.82 2.29 -20.60
CA ALA A 375 21.13 2.63 -19.37
C ALA A 375 21.75 3.87 -18.70
N VAL A 376 23.08 3.98 -18.67
CA VAL A 376 23.80 5.16 -18.14
C VAL A 376 23.48 6.40 -18.97
N ALA A 377 23.57 6.31 -20.31
CA ALA A 377 23.25 7.44 -21.19
C ALA A 377 21.79 7.91 -21.01
N ARG A 378 20.85 6.98 -20.79
CA ARG A 378 19.46 7.33 -20.52
C ARG A 378 19.29 7.95 -19.13
N LEU A 379 19.99 7.44 -18.12
CA LEU A 379 19.97 7.95 -16.76
C LEU A 379 20.42 9.41 -16.69
N ASP A 380 21.47 9.78 -17.42
CA ASP A 380 21.97 11.16 -17.50
C ASP A 380 20.98 12.11 -18.18
N GLY A 381 20.16 11.60 -19.10
CA GLY A 381 19.12 12.35 -19.81
C GLY A 381 17.76 12.39 -19.12
N MET A 382 17.59 11.74 -17.96
CA MET A 382 16.29 11.66 -17.30
C MET A 382 15.79 13.01 -16.82
N SER A 383 14.50 13.25 -17.07
CA SER A 383 13.78 14.41 -16.55
C SER A 383 13.26 14.20 -15.13
N GLN A 384 12.96 12.95 -14.79
CA GLN A 384 12.40 12.51 -13.51
C GLN A 384 13.48 12.10 -12.51
N PHE A 385 13.19 12.26 -11.23
CA PHE A 385 14.02 11.72 -10.15
C PHE A 385 13.63 10.26 -9.87
N LEU A 386 14.63 9.44 -9.59
CA LEU A 386 14.41 8.14 -8.96
C LEU A 386 14.02 8.35 -7.49
N SER A 387 13.17 7.48 -6.95
CA SER A 387 13.01 7.39 -5.50
C SER A 387 14.35 7.05 -4.84
N ALA A 388 14.55 7.42 -3.58
CA ALA A 388 15.79 7.13 -2.85
C ALA A 388 16.12 5.62 -2.93
N ASP A 389 15.19 4.74 -2.56
CA ASP A 389 15.35 3.29 -2.65
C ASP A 389 15.75 2.82 -4.06
N ALA A 390 15.10 3.34 -5.11
CA ALA A 390 15.41 2.97 -6.49
C ALA A 390 16.80 3.45 -6.91
N ALA A 391 17.21 4.65 -6.51
CA ALA A 391 18.53 5.20 -6.78
C ALA A 391 19.64 4.38 -6.12
N MET A 392 19.42 3.91 -4.89
CA MET A 392 20.35 3.01 -4.20
C MET A 392 20.56 1.69 -4.95
N VAL A 393 19.46 1.09 -5.41
CA VAL A 393 19.51 -0.15 -6.20
C VAL A 393 20.26 0.08 -7.50
N VAL A 394 19.98 1.18 -8.21
CA VAL A 394 20.68 1.56 -9.43
C VAL A 394 22.18 1.75 -9.19
N ALA A 395 22.57 2.47 -8.12
CA ALA A 395 23.97 2.67 -7.78
C ALA A 395 24.70 1.35 -7.49
N SER A 396 24.07 0.45 -6.72
CA SER A 396 24.62 -0.88 -6.44
C SER A 396 24.78 -1.71 -7.72
N GLN A 397 23.80 -1.67 -8.62
CA GLN A 397 23.85 -2.38 -9.90
C GLN A 397 24.94 -1.84 -10.82
N LEU A 398 25.06 -0.52 -10.92
CA LEU A 398 26.13 0.12 -11.69
C LEU A 398 27.51 -0.28 -11.17
N LYS A 399 27.70 -0.33 -9.84
CA LYS A 399 28.94 -0.83 -9.23
C LYS A 399 29.23 -2.28 -9.62
N GLN A 400 28.23 -3.16 -9.55
CA GLN A 400 28.37 -4.59 -9.96
C GLN A 400 28.70 -4.74 -11.46
N LEU A 401 28.20 -3.84 -12.30
CA LEU A 401 28.47 -3.79 -13.73
C LEU A 401 29.78 -3.04 -14.08
N GLY A 402 30.59 -2.66 -13.09
CA GLY A 402 31.88 -1.98 -13.28
C GLY A 402 31.77 -0.47 -13.56
N GLN A 403 30.59 0.12 -13.44
CA GLN A 403 30.32 1.55 -13.64
C GLN A 403 30.35 2.32 -12.31
N GLU A 404 31.48 2.23 -11.59
CA GLU A 404 31.60 2.79 -10.23
C GLU A 404 31.42 4.32 -10.19
N GLN A 405 31.96 5.04 -11.17
CA GLN A 405 31.78 6.50 -11.26
C GLN A 405 30.32 6.91 -11.48
N ALA A 406 29.61 6.22 -12.38
CA ALA A 406 28.19 6.46 -12.60
C ALA A 406 27.38 6.15 -11.34
N GLY A 407 27.70 5.04 -10.65
CA GLY A 407 27.10 4.68 -9.36
C GLY A 407 27.30 5.76 -8.29
N ALA A 408 28.52 6.26 -8.12
CA ALA A 408 28.81 7.36 -7.20
C ALA A 408 28.07 8.66 -7.55
N GLY A 409 27.93 8.97 -8.85
CA GLY A 409 27.12 10.09 -9.33
C GLY A 409 25.65 9.97 -8.95
N VAL A 410 25.08 8.77 -9.01
CA VAL A 410 23.71 8.50 -8.54
C VAL A 410 23.59 8.76 -7.04
N LEU A 411 24.49 8.21 -6.23
CA LEU A 411 24.48 8.41 -4.77
C LEU A 411 24.61 9.89 -4.39
N LYS A 412 25.48 10.64 -5.08
CA LYS A 412 25.64 12.09 -4.90
C LYS A 412 24.34 12.85 -5.21
N ASN A 413 23.68 12.53 -6.33
CA ASN A 413 22.39 13.11 -6.66
C ASN A 413 21.31 12.74 -5.62
N THR A 414 21.30 11.51 -5.11
CA THR A 414 20.39 11.08 -4.05
C THR A 414 20.59 11.90 -2.76
N ALA A 415 21.85 12.11 -2.34
CA ALA A 415 22.18 12.93 -1.18
C ALA A 415 21.76 14.40 -1.34
N GLU A 416 21.78 14.93 -2.57
CA GLU A 416 21.28 16.28 -2.88
C GLU A 416 19.75 16.36 -2.78
N ILE A 417 19.04 15.42 -3.40
CA ILE A 417 17.58 15.41 -3.51
C ILE A 417 16.89 15.10 -2.17
N TYR A 418 17.45 14.15 -1.41
CA TYR A 418 16.85 13.52 -0.23
C TYR A 418 17.66 13.68 1.06
N GLY A 419 18.73 14.48 1.05
CA GLY A 419 19.71 14.53 2.14
C GLY A 419 19.18 14.94 3.51
N ASP A 420 18.00 15.55 3.56
CA ASP A 420 17.32 15.93 4.80
C ASP A 420 16.60 14.76 5.49
N ASP A 421 16.46 13.60 4.83
CA ASP A 421 15.90 12.38 5.42
C ASP A 421 17.01 11.56 6.12
N PRO A 422 16.97 11.42 7.46
CA PRO A 422 17.99 10.68 8.20
C PRO A 422 18.09 9.21 7.81
N GLN A 423 16.97 8.59 7.42
CA GLN A 423 16.95 7.18 7.03
C GLN A 423 17.61 6.99 5.67
N VAL A 424 17.39 7.90 4.72
CA VAL A 424 18.08 7.89 3.43
C VAL A 424 19.58 8.07 3.63
N MET A 425 19.99 9.03 4.46
CA MET A 425 21.41 9.25 4.76
C MET A 425 22.06 8.06 5.47
N LYS A 426 21.35 7.38 6.37
CA LYS A 426 21.82 6.15 7.00
C LYS A 426 22.08 5.04 5.97
N THR A 427 21.19 4.87 5.00
CA THR A 427 21.37 3.90 3.92
C THR A 427 22.52 4.31 2.99
N LEU A 428 22.68 5.61 2.67
CA LEU A 428 23.81 6.12 1.87
C LEU A 428 25.15 5.77 2.51
N ALA A 429 25.26 5.96 3.82
CA ALA A 429 26.47 5.61 4.58
C ALA A 429 26.79 4.10 4.60
N SER A 430 25.86 3.22 4.19
CA SER A 430 26.14 1.79 4.03
C SER A 430 26.64 1.41 2.64
N LEU A 431 26.55 2.32 1.67
CA LEU A 431 26.90 2.10 0.26
C LEU A 431 28.16 2.85 -0.18
N THR A 432 28.52 3.93 0.52
CA THR A 432 29.70 4.75 0.23
C THR A 432 30.28 5.34 1.50
N ASP A 433 31.62 5.44 1.54
CA ASP A 433 32.39 6.16 2.57
C ASP A 433 32.86 7.55 2.09
N ASP A 434 32.41 7.98 0.91
CA ASP A 434 32.84 9.25 0.30
C ASP A 434 32.34 10.46 1.11
N PRO A 435 33.25 11.25 1.73
CA PRO A 435 32.86 12.41 2.53
C PRO A 435 32.22 13.52 1.70
N GLU A 436 32.50 13.60 0.39
CA GLU A 436 31.83 14.56 -0.49
C GLU A 436 30.35 14.21 -0.72
N ILE A 437 29.98 12.93 -0.63
CA ILE A 437 28.58 12.50 -0.74
C ILE A 437 27.88 12.65 0.61
N LEU A 438 28.50 12.16 1.69
CA LEU A 438 27.87 12.12 3.01
C LEU A 438 27.82 13.49 3.71
N GLY A 439 28.76 14.38 3.40
CA GLY A 439 28.92 15.68 4.07
C GLY A 439 28.38 16.89 3.31
N ALA A 440 28.16 16.78 1.99
CA ALA A 440 27.83 17.93 1.13
C ALA A 440 26.51 18.63 1.48
N ASN A 441 25.61 17.97 2.19
CA ASN A 441 24.28 18.49 2.50
C ASN A 441 24.17 19.25 3.82
N LYS A 442 25.16 19.14 4.71
CA LYS A 442 25.06 19.61 6.10
C LYS A 442 24.72 21.10 6.20
N ALA A 443 25.43 21.95 5.46
CA ALA A 443 25.20 23.39 5.48
C ALA A 443 23.79 23.78 4.99
N ALA A 444 23.29 23.13 3.93
CA ALA A 444 21.95 23.37 3.41
C ALA A 444 20.87 22.91 4.40
N ILE A 445 21.07 21.76 5.06
CA ILE A 445 20.17 21.23 6.08
C ILE A 445 20.12 22.17 7.28
N ASP A 446 21.26 22.65 7.78
CA ASP A 446 21.32 23.58 8.91
C ASP A 446 20.57 24.89 8.61
N LEU A 447 20.74 25.44 7.41
CA LEU A 447 19.98 26.61 6.94
C LEU A 447 18.48 26.32 6.83
N ASN A 448 18.09 25.15 6.31
CA ASN A 448 16.69 24.74 6.22
C ASN A 448 16.05 24.60 7.60
N VAL A 449 16.75 24.01 8.57
CA VAL A 449 16.28 23.90 9.97
C VAL A 449 16.07 25.28 10.58
N GLN A 450 16.99 26.22 10.35
CA GLN A 450 16.84 27.61 10.79
C GLN A 450 15.63 28.27 10.12
N GLY A 451 15.47 28.12 8.80
CA GLY A 451 14.33 28.66 8.06
C GLY A 451 13.00 28.13 8.56
N VAL A 452 12.91 26.84 8.88
CA VAL A 452 11.70 26.24 9.49
C VAL A 452 11.41 26.83 10.87
N ARG A 453 12.43 27.15 11.68
CA ARG A 453 12.26 27.81 12.98
C ARG A 453 11.73 29.25 12.80
N SER A 454 12.34 30.04 11.94
CA SER A 454 11.89 31.42 11.64
C SER A 454 10.47 31.43 11.08
N TYR A 455 10.14 30.49 10.19
CA TYR A 455 8.78 30.36 9.65
C TYR A 455 7.74 30.09 10.76
N LYS A 456 8.05 29.19 11.70
CA LYS A 456 7.18 28.91 12.86
C LYS A 456 7.05 30.09 13.81
N ALA A 457 8.06 30.94 13.90
CA ALA A 457 8.05 32.17 14.69
C ALA A 457 7.31 33.34 14.00
N GLY A 458 6.79 33.16 12.78
CA GLY A 458 6.12 34.21 12.01
C GLY A 458 7.08 35.16 11.28
N GLN A 459 8.38 34.90 11.32
CA GLN A 459 9.42 35.70 10.66
C GLN A 459 9.55 35.26 9.19
N LEU A 460 8.54 35.57 8.37
CA LEU A 460 8.41 35.03 7.01
C LEU A 460 9.56 35.45 6.07
N SER A 461 9.97 36.72 6.09
CA SER A 461 11.05 37.21 5.22
C SER A 461 12.39 36.54 5.52
N GLU A 462 12.73 36.40 6.80
CA GLU A 462 13.95 35.70 7.24
C GLU A 462 13.90 34.21 6.84
N ALA A 463 12.76 33.55 7.03
CA ALA A 463 12.59 32.17 6.62
C ALA A 463 12.81 31.98 5.11
N GLN A 464 12.22 32.86 4.29
CA GLN A 464 12.38 32.83 2.83
C GLN A 464 13.85 33.01 2.42
N GLU A 465 14.58 33.95 3.04
CA GLU A 465 16.02 34.12 2.76
C GLU A 465 16.84 32.88 3.13
N LEU A 466 16.56 32.26 4.28
CA LEU A 466 17.25 31.05 4.72
C LEU A 466 16.97 29.89 3.76
N PHE A 467 15.72 29.70 3.31
CA PHE A 467 15.40 28.67 2.32
C PHE A 467 16.08 28.94 0.97
N ARG A 468 16.16 30.20 0.50
CA ARG A 468 16.90 30.54 -0.72
C ARG A 468 18.38 30.20 -0.62
N LYS A 469 19.03 30.54 0.51
CA LYS A 469 20.44 30.19 0.76
C LYS A 469 20.63 28.67 0.79
N ALA A 470 19.73 27.94 1.43
CA ALA A 470 19.77 26.48 1.47
C ALA A 470 19.60 25.86 0.07
N LEU A 471 18.67 26.37 -0.73
CA LEU A 471 18.41 25.88 -2.10
C LEU A 471 19.53 26.25 -3.07
N ALA A 472 20.23 27.37 -2.86
CA ALA A 472 21.43 27.71 -3.63
C ALA A 472 22.57 26.69 -3.42
N LEU A 473 22.65 26.08 -2.23
CA LEU A 473 23.61 25.01 -1.95
C LEU A 473 23.13 23.64 -2.45
N GLN A 474 21.82 23.39 -2.43
CA GLN A 474 21.23 22.14 -2.92
C GLN A 474 20.02 22.38 -3.83
N PRO A 475 20.24 22.72 -5.10
CA PRO A 475 19.18 23.12 -6.02
C PRO A 475 18.10 22.07 -6.27
N LYS A 476 18.42 20.77 -6.10
CA LYS A 476 17.47 19.67 -6.30
C LYS A 476 16.77 19.19 -5.03
N ASN A 477 17.04 19.77 -3.86
CA ASN A 477 16.46 19.27 -2.61
C ASN A 477 14.94 19.54 -2.56
N ILE A 478 14.16 18.46 -2.51
CA ILE A 478 12.70 18.51 -2.56
C ILE A 478 12.12 19.24 -1.34
N SER A 479 12.62 18.93 -0.13
CA SER A 479 12.07 19.48 1.11
C SER A 479 12.33 20.97 1.25
N ILE A 480 13.54 21.42 0.90
CA ILE A 480 13.92 22.84 0.93
C ILE A 480 13.06 23.63 -0.06
N ALA A 481 12.92 23.14 -1.30
CA ALA A 481 12.09 23.79 -2.32
C ALA A 481 10.61 23.85 -1.93
N LEU A 482 10.06 22.80 -1.31
CA LEU A 482 8.70 22.79 -0.77
C LEU A 482 8.52 23.79 0.38
N ASN A 483 9.52 23.91 1.25
CA ASN A 483 9.50 24.89 2.34
C ASN A 483 9.51 26.32 1.80
N LEU A 484 10.36 26.62 0.81
CA LEU A 484 10.37 27.91 0.13
C LEU A 484 9.01 28.19 -0.53
N ALA A 485 8.51 27.29 -1.38
CA ALA A 485 7.23 27.47 -2.07
C ALA A 485 6.06 27.69 -1.09
N GLN A 486 6.02 26.94 0.02
CA GLN A 486 5.00 27.14 1.05
C GLN A 486 5.14 28.49 1.76
N SER A 487 6.36 28.93 2.04
CA SER A 487 6.62 30.21 2.69
C SER A 487 6.27 31.41 1.81
N LEU A 488 6.45 31.28 0.49
CA LEU A 488 6.03 32.30 -0.49
C LEU A 488 4.50 32.35 -0.55
N LEU A 489 3.83 31.20 -0.63
CA LEU A 489 2.37 31.08 -0.65
C LEU A 489 1.72 31.23 0.74
N HIS A 490 2.34 31.93 1.69
CA HIS A 490 1.76 32.07 3.02
C HIS A 490 0.46 32.91 2.96
N PRO A 491 -0.66 32.47 3.57
CA PRO A 491 -1.89 33.26 3.60
C PRO A 491 -1.67 34.64 4.22
N GLY A 492 -2.21 35.69 3.59
CA GLY A 492 -2.09 37.07 4.07
C GLY A 492 -0.88 37.85 3.54
N GLN A 493 -0.02 37.23 2.71
CA GLN A 493 0.97 37.97 1.92
C GLN A 493 0.45 38.29 0.52
N SER A 494 0.75 39.50 0.02
CA SER A 494 0.60 39.82 -1.39
C SER A 494 1.75 39.15 -2.15
N LEU A 495 1.41 38.23 -3.06
CA LEU A 495 2.40 37.57 -3.91
C LEU A 495 2.83 38.53 -5.02
N SER A 496 4.10 38.93 -5.04
CA SER A 496 4.66 39.63 -6.20
C SER A 496 4.78 38.69 -7.40
N ALA A 497 4.90 39.25 -8.61
CA ALA A 497 5.09 38.46 -9.83
C ALA A 497 6.39 37.63 -9.76
N GLU A 498 7.44 38.20 -9.18
CA GLU A 498 8.74 37.56 -8.98
C GLU A 498 8.64 36.41 -7.98
N ALA A 499 7.97 36.62 -6.84
CA ALA A 499 7.74 35.58 -5.83
C ALA A 499 6.90 34.42 -6.39
N LEU A 500 5.91 34.72 -7.24
CA LEU A 500 5.12 33.71 -7.93
C LEU A 500 5.97 32.90 -8.92
N GLN A 501 6.84 33.56 -9.69
CA GLN A 501 7.73 32.89 -10.62
C GLN A 501 8.74 31.99 -9.89
N GLU A 502 9.32 32.46 -8.79
CA GLU A 502 10.22 31.69 -7.93
C GLU A 502 9.51 30.45 -7.34
N CYS A 503 8.28 30.64 -6.86
CA CYS A 503 7.45 29.54 -6.36
C CYS A 503 7.19 28.50 -7.45
N ARG A 504 6.80 28.93 -8.65
CA ARG A 504 6.55 28.03 -9.79
C ARG A 504 7.82 27.28 -10.20
N ALA A 505 8.97 27.94 -10.25
CA ALA A 505 10.24 27.28 -10.56
C ALA A 505 10.59 26.19 -9.53
N SER A 506 10.42 26.51 -8.23
CA SER A 506 10.62 25.55 -7.14
C SER A 506 9.71 24.33 -7.28
N LEU A 507 8.43 24.56 -7.58
CA LEU A 507 7.44 23.49 -7.74
C LEU A 507 7.65 22.69 -9.03
N THR A 508 8.11 23.29 -10.13
CA THR A 508 8.49 22.57 -11.35
C THR A 508 9.65 21.62 -11.09
N MET A 509 10.65 22.04 -10.30
CA MET A 509 11.75 21.15 -9.88
C MET A 509 11.22 20.00 -9.01
N VAL A 510 10.43 20.32 -7.98
CA VAL A 510 9.84 19.32 -7.06
C VAL A 510 8.95 18.32 -7.81
N GLY A 511 8.27 18.75 -8.87
CA GLY A 511 7.42 17.90 -9.71
C GLY A 511 8.14 16.78 -10.45
N LYS A 512 9.48 16.76 -10.42
CA LYS A 512 10.29 15.64 -10.93
C LYS A 512 10.30 14.42 -10.01
N MET A 513 9.89 14.56 -8.74
CA MET A 513 9.82 13.44 -7.80
C MET A 513 8.77 12.40 -8.20
N PRO A 514 8.94 11.12 -7.83
CA PRO A 514 7.93 10.10 -8.08
C PRO A 514 6.66 10.36 -7.26
N GLU A 515 5.51 9.94 -7.78
CA GLU A 515 4.21 10.12 -7.10
C GLU A 515 4.10 9.34 -5.78
N THR A 516 4.96 8.34 -5.61
CA THR A 516 5.07 7.51 -4.40
C THR A 516 5.80 8.21 -3.25
N ASP A 517 6.41 9.38 -3.48
CA ASP A 517 7.08 10.14 -2.42
C ASP A 517 6.06 10.66 -1.38
N ALA A 518 6.39 10.52 -0.09
CA ALA A 518 5.52 10.94 1.01
C ALA A 518 5.17 12.44 0.98
N ARG A 519 5.97 13.26 0.29
CA ARG A 519 5.77 14.70 0.14
C ARG A 519 4.90 15.06 -1.06
N TYR A 520 4.55 14.10 -1.93
CA TYR A 520 3.75 14.34 -3.14
C TYR A 520 2.39 15.01 -2.88
N PRO A 521 1.61 14.63 -1.84
CA PRO A 521 0.35 15.32 -1.54
C PRO A 521 0.54 16.80 -1.17
N ARG A 522 1.63 17.13 -0.46
CA ARG A 522 1.96 18.52 -0.11
C ARG A 522 2.31 19.32 -1.36
N TYR A 523 3.08 18.72 -2.28
CA TYR A 523 3.38 19.33 -3.57
C TYR A 523 2.13 19.63 -4.38
N GLN A 524 1.21 18.67 -4.53
CA GLN A 524 -0.03 18.87 -5.30
C GLN A 524 -0.84 20.06 -4.77
N LYS A 525 -1.01 20.15 -3.45
CA LYS A 525 -1.71 21.28 -2.81
C LYS A 525 -1.04 22.63 -3.08
N LEU A 526 0.30 22.69 -3.10
CA LEU A 526 1.02 23.93 -3.40
C LEU A 526 0.99 24.28 -4.89
N LYS A 527 1.05 23.26 -5.76
CA LYS A 527 0.97 23.38 -7.21
C LYS A 527 -0.37 24.01 -7.63
N GLU A 528 -1.49 23.49 -7.14
CA GLU A 528 -2.83 24.06 -7.42
C GLU A 528 -2.90 25.55 -7.07
N ARG A 529 -2.32 25.95 -5.93
CA ARG A 529 -2.30 27.36 -5.50
C ARG A 529 -1.40 28.25 -6.36
N ALA A 530 -0.28 27.73 -6.84
CA ALA A 530 0.70 28.51 -7.62
C ALA A 530 0.35 28.62 -9.11
N PHE A 531 -0.25 27.57 -9.67
CA PHE A 531 -0.54 27.49 -11.11
C PHE A 531 -2.01 27.78 -11.45
N GLY A 532 -2.91 27.75 -10.46
CA GLY A 532 -4.36 27.72 -10.70
C GLY A 532 -4.86 26.28 -10.85
N ALA A 533 -6.18 26.10 -10.73
CA ALA A 533 -6.85 24.82 -10.97
C ALA A 533 -6.81 24.43 -12.45
#